data_AF-X1SII4-F1
#
_entry.id   AF-X1SII4-F1
#
_cell.length_a   1.000
_cell.length_b   1.000
_cell.length_c   1.000
_cell.angle_alpha   90.00
_cell.angle_beta   90.00
_cell.angle_gamma   90.00
#
_symmetry.space_group_name_H-M   'P 1'
#
loop_
_entity.id
_entity.type
_entity.pdbx_description
1 polymer ?
#
loop_
_entity_poly.entity_id
_entity_poly.type
_entity_poly.pdbx_seq_one_letter_code
_entity_poly.pdbx_strand_id
1 'polypeptide(L)'
;MVTWLRFSYNSPENFSLKWEWITPQGKLYHRGEVEMEAGSYTNYRTWYWIKIKDNYASQLPGEWKVKVYINDIFLAERNFLIVGTF
;
A
#
# COMPACT_ATOMS: atom_id res chain seq x y z
N MET A 1 6.80 -6.36 -4.64
CA MET A 1 5.70 -5.60 -5.24
C MET A 1 5.80 -4.16 -4.82
N VAL A 2 5.84 -3.24 -5.79
CA VAL A 2 5.83 -1.78 -5.55
C VAL A 2 4.43 -1.26 -5.85
N THR A 3 3.88 -0.46 -4.94
CA THR A 3 2.57 0.18 -5.10
C THR A 3 2.74 1.70 -5.12
N TRP A 4 2.61 2.28 -6.31
CA TRP A 4 2.60 3.73 -6.51
C TRP A 4 1.23 4.32 -6.16
N LEU A 5 1.24 5.47 -5.49
CA LEU A 5 0.07 6.31 -5.25
C LEU A 5 0.34 7.69 -5.86
N ARG A 6 -0.67 8.24 -6.54
CA ARG A 6 -0.72 9.63 -6.98
C ARG A 6 -1.93 10.30 -6.35
N PHE A 7 -1.74 11.42 -5.68
CA PHE A 7 -2.83 12.14 -5.02
C PHE A 7 -2.62 13.66 -5.06
N SER A 8 -3.71 14.40 -4.88
CA SER A 8 -3.66 15.81 -4.50
C SER A 8 -4.44 15.97 -3.21
N TYR A 9 -3.83 16.60 -2.21
CA TYR A 9 -4.38 16.70 -0.87
C TYR A 9 -3.84 17.96 -0.20
N ASN A 10 -4.72 18.72 0.44
CA ASN A 10 -4.35 19.89 1.20
C ASN A 10 -4.69 19.63 2.66
N SER A 11 -3.66 19.63 3.52
CA SER A 11 -3.82 19.32 4.94
C SER A 11 -3.24 20.44 5.79
N PRO A 12 -4.00 21.01 6.75
CA PRO A 12 -3.47 21.98 7.71
C PRO A 12 -2.58 21.33 8.78
N GLU A 13 -2.64 20.01 8.92
CA GLU A 13 -1.90 19.22 9.91
C GLU A 13 -1.12 18.08 9.23
N ASN A 14 -0.13 17.53 9.94
CA ASN A 14 0.57 16.32 9.49
C ASN A 14 -0.44 15.17 9.33
N PHE A 15 -0.20 14.29 8.37
CA PHE A 15 -1.09 13.17 8.09
C PHE A 15 -0.31 11.91 7.77
N SER A 16 -0.91 10.75 8.01
CA SER A 16 -0.32 9.45 7.74
C SER A 16 -0.83 8.88 6.42
N LEU A 17 0.10 8.43 5.58
CA LEU A 17 -0.18 7.55 4.45
C LEU A 17 0.11 6.10 4.83
N LYS A 18 -0.87 5.23 4.60
CA LYS A 18 -0.80 3.83 5.00
C LYS A 18 -1.09 2.91 3.82
N TRP A 19 -0.23 1.90 3.63
CA TRP A 19 -0.42 0.81 2.68
C TRP A 19 -0.60 -0.48 3.44
N GLU A 20 -1.70 -1.18 3.19
CA GLU A 20 -2.00 -2.47 3.78
C GLU A 20 -2.00 -3.55 2.70
N TRP A 21 -1.04 -4.47 2.78
CA TRP A 21 -1.01 -5.67 1.94
C TRP A 21 -1.83 -6.75 2.60
N ILE A 22 -2.83 -7.26 1.88
CA ILE A 22 -3.78 -8.25 2.33
C ILE A 22 -3.54 -9.53 1.50
N THR A 23 -3.37 -10.65 2.19
CA THR A 23 -3.16 -11.97 1.59
C THR A 23 -4.41 -12.45 0.84
N PRO A 24 -4.30 -13.50 0.01
CA PRO A 24 -5.46 -14.08 -0.69
C PRO A 24 -6.55 -14.61 0.24
N GLN A 25 -6.20 -14.93 1.49
CA GLN A 25 -7.16 -15.36 2.52
C GLN A 25 -7.82 -14.19 3.24
N GLY A 26 -7.57 -12.94 2.81
CA GLY A 26 -8.14 -11.74 3.41
C GLY A 26 -7.45 -11.27 4.70
N LYS A 27 -6.26 -11.79 5.03
CA LYS A 27 -5.52 -11.40 6.24
C LYS A 27 -4.53 -10.28 5.96
N LEU A 28 -4.34 -9.36 6.90
CA LEU A 28 -3.27 -8.37 6.82
C LEU A 28 -1.90 -9.06 6.89
N TYR A 29 -1.08 -8.88 5.85
CA TYR A 29 0.29 -9.39 5.77
C TYR A 29 1.30 -8.37 6.28
N HIS A 30 1.17 -7.12 5.81
CA HIS A 30 2.12 -6.06 6.11
C HIS A 30 1.43 -4.70 6.05
N ARG A 31 1.90 -3.79 6.90
CA ARG A 31 1.50 -2.38 6.91
C ARG A 31 2.75 -1.52 6.72
N GLY A 32 2.77 -0.75 5.64
CA GLY A 32 3.73 0.31 5.42
C GLY A 32 3.10 1.65 5.79
N GLU A 33 3.84 2.52 6.47
CA GLU A 33 3.33 3.81 6.94
C GLU A 33 4.37 4.90 6.73
N VAL A 34 3.91 6.08 6.30
CA VAL A 34 4.73 7.27 6.09
C VAL A 34 3.97 8.46 6.65
N GLU A 35 4.61 9.20 7.57
CA GLU A 35 4.12 10.49 8.02
C GLU A 35 4.45 11.57 6.98
N MET A 36 3.46 12.39 6.67
CA MET A 36 3.53 13.50 5.73
C MET A 36 3.33 14.80 6.49
N GLU A 37 4.17 15.79 6.23
CA GLU A 37 4.03 17.12 6.83
C GLU A 37 2.77 17.84 6.33
N ALA A 38 2.23 18.74 7.15
CA ALA A 38 1.18 19.67 6.76
C ALA A 38 1.58 20.44 5.49
N GLY A 39 0.61 20.67 4.61
CA GLY A 39 0.85 21.42 3.38
C GLY A 39 -0.09 21.08 2.23
N SER A 40 0.22 21.66 1.07
CA SER A 40 -0.54 21.49 -0.17
C SER A 40 0.21 20.59 -1.14
N TYR A 41 -0.31 19.38 -1.33
CA TYR A 41 0.23 18.39 -2.25
C TYR A 41 -0.58 18.43 -3.54
N THR A 42 0.06 18.80 -4.64
CA THR A 42 -0.56 18.81 -5.97
C THR A 42 0.11 17.76 -6.85
N ASN A 43 -0.67 16.79 -7.32
CA ASN A 43 -0.17 15.70 -8.19
C ASN A 43 1.03 14.94 -7.59
N TYR A 44 1.09 14.87 -6.25
CA TYR A 44 2.20 14.25 -5.54
C TYR A 44 2.22 12.75 -5.77
N ARG A 45 3.42 12.18 -5.87
CA ARG A 45 3.65 10.77 -6.16
C ARG A 45 4.53 10.16 -5.09
N THR A 46 4.07 9.07 -4.53
CA THR A 46 4.80 8.31 -3.53
C THR A 46 4.52 6.83 -3.71
N TRP A 47 5.23 5.99 -3.00
CA TRP A 47 5.16 4.55 -3.14
C TRP A 47 5.61 3.86 -1.87
N TYR A 48 5.18 2.61 -1.73
CA TYR A 48 5.70 1.69 -0.75
C TYR A 48 5.75 0.27 -1.34
N TRP A 49 6.46 -0.64 -0.69
CA TRP A 49 6.75 -1.94 -1.28
C TRP A 49 6.89 -3.07 -0.25
N ILE A 50 6.69 -4.30 -0.74
CA ILE A 50 7.07 -5.54 -0.04
C ILE A 50 7.98 -6.40 -0.93
N LYS A 51 8.92 -7.14 -0.34
CA LYS A 51 9.66 -8.20 -1.04
C LYS A 51 8.74 -9.41 -1.18
N ILE A 52 8.69 -9.98 -2.39
CA ILE A 52 7.93 -11.21 -2.66
C ILE A 52 8.87 -12.40 -2.73
N LYS A 53 9.83 -12.36 -3.67
CA LYS A 53 10.80 -13.43 -3.87
C LYS A 53 11.59 -13.71 -2.59
N ASP A 54 11.80 -14.99 -2.31
CA ASP A 54 12.57 -15.50 -1.16
C ASP A 54 12.02 -15.03 0.20
N ASN A 55 10.74 -14.64 0.25
CA ASN A 55 10.04 -14.20 1.45
C ASN A 55 8.72 -14.95 1.61
N TYR A 56 8.13 -14.91 2.80
CA TYR A 56 6.88 -15.62 3.11
C TYR A 56 5.74 -15.30 2.14
N ALA A 57 5.68 -14.08 1.61
CA ALA A 57 4.70 -13.70 0.58
C ALA A 57 4.74 -14.60 -0.67
N SER A 58 5.91 -15.12 -1.07
CA SER A 58 6.02 -16.06 -2.20
C SER A 58 5.34 -17.42 -1.96
N GLN A 59 5.15 -17.82 -0.70
CA GLN A 59 4.50 -19.06 -0.31
C GLN A 59 2.97 -18.95 -0.29
N LEU A 60 2.43 -17.76 -0.58
CA LEU A 60 0.99 -17.48 -0.58
C LEU A 60 0.54 -17.05 -1.99
N PRO A 61 0.52 -17.98 -2.97
CA PRO A 61 0.00 -17.67 -4.29
C PRO A 61 -1.50 -17.33 -4.24
N GLY A 62 -1.95 -16.52 -5.18
CA GLY A 62 -3.33 -16.07 -5.28
C GLY A 62 -3.46 -14.56 -5.44
N GLU A 63 -4.69 -14.06 -5.36
CA GLU A 63 -4.98 -12.64 -5.49
C GLU A 63 -4.70 -11.89 -4.20
N TRP A 64 -3.74 -10.99 -4.25
CA TRP A 64 -3.42 -10.07 -3.17
C TRP A 64 -4.09 -8.73 -3.41
N LYS A 65 -4.35 -8.02 -2.30
CA LYS A 65 -4.86 -6.65 -2.33
C LYS A 65 -3.91 -5.71 -1.62
N VAL A 66 -3.77 -4.49 -2.13
CA VAL A 66 -3.12 -3.39 -1.43
C VAL A 66 -4.14 -2.28 -1.26
N LYS A 67 -4.45 -1.92 -0.03
CA LYS A 67 -5.32 -0.78 0.29
C LYS A 67 -4.48 0.39 0.75
N VAL A 68 -4.84 1.59 0.32
CA VAL A 68 -4.11 2.82 0.64
C VAL A 68 -5.03 3.79 1.34
N TYR A 69 -4.52 4.45 2.39
CA TYR A 69 -5.31 5.34 3.26
C TYR A 69 -4.56 6.65 3.53
N ILE A 70 -5.31 7.73 3.77
CA ILE A 70 -4.85 8.97 4.45
C ILE A 70 -5.59 9.07 5.78
N ASN A 71 -4.90 9.16 6.92
CA ASN A 71 -5.54 9.30 8.25
C ASN A 71 -6.74 8.33 8.44
N ASP A 72 -6.54 7.07 8.07
CA ASP A 72 -7.55 5.98 8.09
C ASP A 72 -8.72 6.09 7.08
N ILE A 73 -8.77 7.15 6.27
CA ILE A 73 -9.70 7.28 5.15
C ILE A 73 -9.19 6.47 3.97
N PHE A 74 -9.98 5.51 3.50
CA PHE A 74 -9.66 4.71 2.32
C PHE A 74 -9.57 5.59 1.06
N LEU A 75 -8.47 5.46 0.33
CA LEU A 75 -8.24 6.20 -0.92
C LEU A 75 -8.35 5.32 -2.15
N ALA A 76 -7.67 4.17 -2.13
CA ALA A 76 -7.49 3.35 -3.31
C ALA A 76 -7.21 1.90 -2.94
N GLU A 77 -7.60 0.99 -3.82
CA GLU A 77 -7.24 -0.43 -3.77
C GLU A 77 -6.56 -0.82 -5.08
N ARG A 78 -5.56 -1.70 -4.99
CA ARG A 78 -4.96 -2.37 -6.13
C ARG A 78 -4.86 -3.86 -5.86
N ASN A 79 -5.33 -4.65 -6.81
CA ASN A 79 -5.19 -6.11 -6.78
C ASN A 79 -4.01 -6.54 -7.65
N PHE A 80 -3.33 -7.61 -7.24
CA PHE A 80 -2.26 -8.23 -8.02
C PHE A 80 -2.20 -9.74 -7.75
N LEU A 81 -1.84 -10.50 -8.77
CA LEU A 81 -1.71 -11.95 -8.68
C LEU A 81 -0.26 -12.33 -8.37
N ILE A 82 -0.03 -13.13 -7.33
CA ILE A 82 1.21 -13.87 -7.18
C ILE A 82 0.98 -15.27 -7.74
N VAL A 83 1.68 -15.60 -8.83
CA VAL A 83 1.71 -16.96 -9.37
C VAL A 83 2.84 -17.71 -8.69
N GLY A 84 2.52 -18.85 -8.07
CA GLY A 84 3.53 -19.73 -7.49
C GLY A 84 4.50 -20.17 -8.58
N THR A 85 5.76 -19.78 -8.46
CA THR A 85 6.84 -20.35 -9.27
C THR A 85 7.55 -21.34 -8.36
N PHE A 86 7.25 -22.62 -8.59
CA PHE A 86 7.86 -23.75 -7.91
C PHE A 86 9.34 -23.86 -8.26
#